data_AF-A0A1V4MZ16-F1
#
_entry.id   AF-A0A1V4MZ16-F1
#
_cell.length_a   1.000
_cell.length_b   1.000
_cell.length_c   1.000
_cell.angle_alpha   90.00
_cell.angle_beta   90.00
_cell.angle_gamma   90.00
#
_symmetry.space_group_name_H-M   'P 1'
#
loop_
_entity.id
_entity.type
_entity.pdbx_description
1 polymer ?
#
loop_
_entity_poly.entity_id
_entity_poly.type
_entity_poly.pdbx_seq_one_letter_code
_entity_poly.pdbx_strand_id
1 'polypeptide(L)'
;MAGQNTYEVYPFRDGQTVSIPDRSSVTSIMGSGVHGVEDLLDFFLRNEPDADPQLVVRLAGIYIEECALEGVNSDVAFVQMCLETGFLCFGGLVTEDMNNFCGLGAVGPEQPGISFPDERTGIRAHVQHLKAYASTEPLVEELVDPRFRLVQPRGKAPDIFGLAGTWAADPLYGQKMADMMADLSME
;
A
#
# COMPACT_ATOMS: atom_id res chain seq x y z
N MET A 1 33.10 -5.34 -2.59
CA MET A 1 32.67 -4.08 -3.23
C MET A 1 31.17 -4.16 -3.34
N ALA A 2 30.46 -3.30 -2.60
CA ALA A 2 29.00 -3.31 -2.51
C ALA A 2 28.42 -2.72 -3.81
N GLY A 3 27.81 -3.57 -4.63
CA GLY A 3 26.94 -3.14 -5.72
C GLY A 3 25.59 -2.76 -5.13
N GLN A 4 25.17 -1.52 -5.36
CA GLN A 4 23.88 -1.00 -4.97
C GLN A 4 22.81 -1.70 -5.80
N ASN A 5 21.93 -2.50 -5.17
CA ASN A 5 20.71 -2.99 -5.80
C ASN A 5 19.71 -1.83 -5.81
N THR A 6 19.58 -1.18 -6.96
CA THR A 6 18.50 -0.22 -7.22
C THR A 6 17.24 -1.02 -7.50
N TYR A 7 16.35 -1.14 -6.51
CA TYR A 7 15.01 -1.65 -6.72
C TYR A 7 14.18 -0.53 -7.35
N GLU A 8 14.14 -0.47 -8.68
CA GLU A 8 13.10 0.27 -9.38
C GLU A 8 11.78 -0.49 -9.21
N VAL A 9 11.09 -0.16 -8.12
CA VAL A 9 9.71 -0.58 -7.91
C VAL A 9 8.85 0.19 -8.92
N TYR A 10 8.31 -0.56 -9.87
CA TYR A 10 7.42 -0.18 -10.96
C TYR A 10 8.01 0.75 -12.04
N PRO A 11 8.17 0.28 -13.29
CA PRO A 11 8.64 1.11 -14.38
C PRO A 11 7.47 1.99 -14.86
N PHE A 12 7.55 3.29 -14.61
CA PHE A 12 6.85 4.23 -15.47
C PHE A 12 7.31 3.97 -16.91
N ARG A 13 6.38 3.72 -17.82
CA ARG A 13 6.69 3.87 -19.25
C ARG A 13 7.07 5.33 -19.44
N ASP A 14 8.33 5.58 -19.81
CA ASP A 14 8.85 6.93 -20.04
C ASP A 14 7.86 7.75 -20.89
N GLY A 15 7.38 8.87 -20.34
CA GLY A 15 6.81 9.97 -21.13
C GLY A 15 5.30 10.16 -21.16
N GLN A 16 4.49 9.58 -20.26
CA GLN A 16 3.07 9.95 -20.15
C GLN A 16 2.80 10.93 -19.01
N THR A 17 2.54 12.20 -19.37
CA THR A 17 1.92 13.19 -18.50
C THR A 17 0.40 13.02 -18.54
N VAL A 18 -0.21 12.56 -17.45
CA VAL A 18 -1.66 12.44 -17.33
C VAL A 18 -2.22 13.66 -16.59
N SER A 19 -3.25 14.29 -17.17
CA SER A 19 -3.97 15.40 -16.53
C SER A 19 -4.91 14.87 -15.45
N ILE A 20 -4.63 15.20 -14.19
CA ILE A 20 -5.38 14.72 -13.01
C ILE A 20 -6.63 15.61 -12.78
N PRO A 21 -7.86 15.06 -12.78
CA PRO A 21 -9.06 15.79 -12.33
C PRO A 21 -9.01 16.11 -10.83
N ASP A 22 -9.92 16.97 -10.34
CA ASP A 22 -9.94 17.58 -9.01
C ASP A 22 -9.46 16.67 -7.84
N ARG A 23 -8.31 17.04 -7.24
CA ARG A 23 -7.37 16.14 -6.51
C ARG A 23 -7.68 15.86 -5.03
N SER A 24 -8.76 16.41 -4.47
CA SER A 24 -8.88 16.45 -3.00
C SER A 24 -9.50 15.21 -2.34
N SER A 25 -10.32 14.41 -3.03
CA SER A 25 -10.94 13.21 -2.45
C SER A 25 -10.18 11.91 -2.72
N VAL A 26 -9.41 11.85 -3.80
CA VAL A 26 -8.73 10.60 -4.25
C VAL A 26 -7.41 10.35 -3.50
N THR A 27 -6.91 11.34 -2.75
CA THR A 27 -5.55 11.30 -2.18
C THR A 27 -5.52 11.15 -0.66
N SER A 28 -6.67 11.26 0.03
CA SER A 28 -6.74 11.08 1.48
C SER A 28 -6.65 9.60 1.86
N ILE A 29 -5.85 9.30 2.88
CA ILE A 29 -5.67 7.92 3.39
C ILE A 29 -6.88 7.48 4.20
N MET A 30 -7.53 8.41 4.92
CA MET A 30 -8.78 8.12 5.63
C MET A 30 -9.97 8.40 4.71
N GLY A 31 -11.02 7.59 4.83
CA GLY A 31 -12.21 7.68 3.99
C GLY A 31 -12.61 6.33 3.43
N SER A 32 -13.49 6.34 2.43
CA SER A 32 -13.96 5.13 1.75
C SER A 32 -13.34 5.06 0.35
N GLY A 33 -12.86 3.87 -0.02
CA GLY A 33 -12.59 3.58 -1.43
C GLY A 33 -13.87 3.57 -2.25
N VAL A 34 -13.75 3.78 -3.55
CA VAL A 34 -14.88 3.84 -4.48
C VAL A 34 -14.88 2.66 -5.46
N HIS A 35 -13.78 1.91 -5.53
CA HIS A 35 -13.60 0.80 -6.45
C HIS A 35 -13.98 -0.54 -5.82
N GLY A 36 -14.68 -1.37 -6.59
CA GLY A 36 -15.02 -2.72 -6.21
C GLY A 36 -13.88 -3.71 -6.48
N VAL A 37 -14.09 -4.97 -6.11
CA VAL A 37 -13.11 -6.05 -6.34
C VAL A 37 -12.77 -6.22 -7.84
N GLU A 38 -13.75 -6.06 -8.73
CA GLU A 38 -13.54 -6.19 -10.18
C GLU A 38 -12.62 -5.09 -10.71
N ASP A 39 -12.83 -3.84 -10.31
CA ASP A 39 -11.99 -2.71 -10.70
C ASP A 39 -10.54 -2.88 -10.22
N LEU A 40 -10.36 -3.32 -8.97
CA LEU A 40 -9.04 -3.59 -8.39
C LEU A 40 -8.33 -4.76 -9.08
N LEU A 41 -9.08 -5.80 -9.47
CA LEU A 41 -8.56 -6.92 -10.25
C LEU A 41 -8.09 -6.47 -11.63
N ASP A 42 -8.92 -5.70 -12.35
CA ASP A 42 -8.59 -5.23 -13.68
C ASP A 42 -7.36 -4.31 -13.66
N PHE A 43 -7.28 -3.38 -12.70
CA PHE A 43 -6.08 -2.59 -12.48
C PHE A 43 -4.84 -3.45 -12.23
N PHE A 44 -4.96 -4.46 -11.38
CA PHE A 44 -3.85 -5.36 -11.05
C PHE A 44 -3.37 -6.12 -12.29
N LEU A 45 -4.27 -6.78 -13.02
CA LEU A 45 -3.92 -7.62 -14.18
C LEU A 45 -3.46 -6.81 -15.40
N ARG A 46 -3.85 -5.53 -15.52
CA ARG A 46 -3.27 -4.64 -16.54
C ARG A 46 -1.78 -4.39 -16.33
N ASN A 47 -1.35 -4.38 -15.08
CA ASN A 47 0.02 -4.08 -14.68
C ASN A 47 0.86 -5.35 -14.49
N GLU A 48 0.26 -6.44 -14.02
CA GLU A 48 0.88 -7.76 -13.86
C GLU A 48 -0.02 -8.86 -14.48
N PRO A 49 0.04 -9.08 -15.80
CA PRO A 49 -0.88 -9.98 -16.51
C PRO A 49 -0.75 -11.47 -16.16
N ASP A 50 0.40 -11.88 -15.61
CA ASP A 50 0.69 -13.28 -15.29
C ASP A 50 0.32 -13.65 -13.84
N ALA A 51 -0.21 -12.71 -13.05
CA ALA A 51 -0.64 -12.96 -11.67
C ALA A 51 -1.85 -13.91 -11.57
N ASP A 52 -1.97 -14.60 -10.44
CA ASP A 52 -3.15 -15.44 -10.14
C ASP A 52 -4.37 -14.56 -9.82
N PRO A 53 -5.42 -14.54 -10.67
CA PRO A 53 -6.60 -13.71 -10.45
C PRO A 53 -7.34 -14.07 -9.16
N GLN A 54 -7.31 -15.34 -8.74
CA GLN A 54 -8.03 -15.77 -7.52
C GLN A 54 -7.34 -15.26 -6.25
N LEU A 55 -6.02 -15.18 -6.25
CA LEU A 55 -5.24 -14.52 -5.21
C LEU A 55 -5.59 -13.03 -5.15
N VAL A 56 -5.55 -12.33 -6.29
CA VAL A 56 -5.84 -10.90 -6.35
C VAL A 56 -7.24 -10.57 -5.85
N VAL A 57 -8.27 -11.30 -6.33
CA VAL A 57 -9.66 -11.15 -5.88
C VAL A 57 -9.79 -11.32 -4.36
N ARG A 58 -9.12 -12.33 -3.80
CA ARG A 58 -9.16 -12.61 -2.37
C ARG A 58 -8.53 -11.48 -1.56
N LEU A 59 -7.34 -11.01 -1.94
CA LEU A 59 -6.66 -9.92 -1.23
C LEU A 59 -7.44 -8.60 -1.36
N ALA A 60 -7.96 -8.28 -2.55
CA ALA A 60 -8.81 -7.11 -2.76
C ALA A 60 -10.04 -7.10 -1.85
N GLY A 61 -10.73 -8.24 -1.73
CA GLY A 61 -11.85 -8.40 -0.81
C GLY A 61 -11.46 -8.17 0.66
N ILE A 62 -10.33 -8.74 1.11
CA ILE A 62 -9.84 -8.54 2.47
C ILE A 62 -9.47 -7.07 2.72
N TYR A 63 -8.82 -6.40 1.76
CA TYR A 63 -8.52 -4.97 1.87
C TYR A 63 -9.78 -4.15 2.05
N ILE A 64 -10.80 -4.34 1.19
CA ILE A 64 -12.06 -3.60 1.28
C ILE A 64 -12.70 -3.79 2.67
N GLU A 65 -12.75 -5.01 3.19
CA GLU A 65 -13.33 -5.30 4.51
C GLU A 65 -12.54 -4.66 5.65
N GLU A 66 -11.23 -4.87 5.74
CA GLU A 66 -10.39 -4.36 6.83
C GLU A 66 -10.31 -2.82 6.81
N CYS A 67 -10.20 -2.23 5.62
CA CYS A 67 -10.23 -0.79 5.42
C CYS A 67 -11.55 -0.17 5.86
N ALA A 68 -12.69 -0.79 5.52
CA ALA A 68 -14.00 -0.30 5.93
C ALA A 68 -14.19 -0.29 7.46
N LEU A 69 -13.65 -1.29 8.16
CA LEU A 69 -13.68 -1.35 9.63
C LEU A 69 -12.89 -0.20 10.27
N GLU A 70 -11.72 0.11 9.72
CA GLU A 70 -10.82 1.12 10.29
C GLU A 70 -11.04 2.54 9.74
N GLY A 71 -11.86 2.70 8.70
CA GLY A 71 -12.12 3.98 8.03
C GLY A 71 -10.97 4.43 7.12
N VAL A 72 -10.13 3.48 6.68
CA VAL A 72 -9.04 3.73 5.72
C VAL A 72 -9.57 3.56 4.30
N ASN A 73 -9.08 4.37 3.37
CA ASN A 73 -9.45 4.25 1.96
C ASN A 73 -8.83 2.96 1.37
N SER A 74 -9.69 2.01 0.95
CA SER A 74 -9.27 0.71 0.42
C SER A 74 -8.47 0.81 -0.87
N ASP A 75 -8.79 1.78 -1.73
CA ASP A 75 -8.11 2.00 -3.00
C ASP A 75 -6.67 2.41 -2.75
N VAL A 76 -6.47 3.33 -1.78
CA VAL A 76 -5.13 3.76 -1.34
C VAL A 76 -4.35 2.60 -0.75
N ALA A 77 -4.93 1.81 0.16
CA ALA A 77 -4.24 0.70 0.78
C ALA A 77 -3.87 -0.40 -0.22
N PHE A 78 -4.76 -0.70 -1.18
CA PHE A 78 -4.52 -1.70 -2.21
C PHE A 78 -3.45 -1.23 -3.22
N VAL A 79 -3.53 0.02 -3.68
CA VAL A 79 -2.50 0.62 -4.55
C VAL A 79 -1.15 0.67 -3.84
N GLN A 80 -1.13 1.02 -2.56
CA GLN A 80 0.10 1.00 -1.77
C GLN A 80 0.69 -0.41 -1.68
N MET A 81 -0.15 -1.43 -1.48
CA MET A 81 0.31 -2.83 -1.51
C MET A 81 0.94 -3.19 -2.85
N CYS A 82 0.30 -2.80 -3.95
CA CYS A 82 0.81 -3.03 -5.29
C CYS A 82 2.20 -2.37 -5.46
N LEU A 83 2.35 -1.12 -5.01
CA LEU A 83 3.63 -0.44 -5.01
C LEU A 83 4.66 -1.19 -4.15
N GLU A 84 4.39 -1.42 -2.87
CA GLU A 84 5.34 -1.99 -1.90
C GLU A 84 5.81 -3.40 -2.25
N THR A 85 4.92 -4.22 -2.83
CA THR A 85 5.21 -5.61 -3.17
C THR A 85 5.67 -5.79 -4.61
N GLY A 86 5.59 -4.75 -5.43
CA GLY A 86 5.73 -4.88 -6.87
C GLY A 86 4.63 -5.77 -7.46
N PHE A 87 3.38 -5.57 -7.05
CA PHE A 87 2.20 -6.35 -7.44
C PHE A 87 2.39 -7.85 -7.15
N LEU A 88 2.76 -8.14 -5.90
CA LEU A 88 2.98 -9.51 -5.39
C LEU A 88 4.09 -10.28 -6.09
N CYS A 89 4.89 -9.66 -6.97
CA CYS A 89 6.10 -10.27 -7.50
C CYS A 89 7.20 -10.36 -6.43
N PHE A 90 7.15 -9.46 -5.44
CA PHE A 90 8.20 -9.26 -4.46
C PHE A 90 9.58 -9.05 -5.13
N GLY A 91 10.66 -9.02 -4.37
CA GLY A 91 12.00 -8.77 -4.91
C GLY A 91 12.91 -7.97 -4.00
N GLY A 92 12.33 -7.39 -2.94
CA GLY A 92 13.05 -6.81 -1.81
C GLY A 92 13.35 -7.84 -0.73
N LEU A 93 13.36 -7.37 0.52
CA LEU A 93 13.65 -8.20 1.69
C LEU A 93 12.46 -9.06 2.13
N VAL A 94 11.24 -8.61 1.86
CA VAL A 94 10.00 -9.30 2.20
C VAL A 94 9.66 -10.31 1.10
N THR A 95 9.27 -11.51 1.53
CA THR A 95 8.84 -12.61 0.67
C THR A 95 7.34 -12.87 0.81
N GLU A 96 6.76 -13.57 -0.18
CA GLU A 96 5.33 -13.87 -0.25
C GLU A 96 4.79 -14.58 1.00
N ASP A 97 5.55 -15.52 1.56
CA ASP A 97 5.17 -16.30 2.74
C ASP A 97 5.13 -15.49 4.05
N MET A 98 5.66 -14.26 4.04
CA MET A 98 5.63 -13.39 5.21
C MET A 98 4.28 -12.70 5.42
N ASN A 99 3.37 -12.71 4.44
CA ASN A 99 2.11 -11.96 4.48
C ASN A 99 2.31 -10.47 4.85
N ASN A 100 3.43 -9.87 4.46
CA ASN A 100 3.76 -8.48 4.77
C ASN A 100 3.64 -7.61 3.52
N PHE A 101 2.46 -7.05 3.34
CA PHE A 101 2.07 -6.39 2.10
C PHE A 101 2.51 -4.92 2.00
N CYS A 102 3.28 -4.42 2.98
CA CYS A 102 3.64 -3.01 3.05
C CYS A 102 5.07 -2.75 3.53
N GLY A 103 5.94 -3.77 3.49
CA GLY A 103 7.35 -3.64 3.86
C GLY A 103 7.58 -3.40 5.36
N LEU A 104 6.61 -3.76 6.21
CA LEU A 104 6.62 -3.37 7.61
C LEU A 104 7.84 -3.94 8.35
N GLY A 105 8.67 -3.04 8.87
CA GLY A 105 9.88 -3.40 9.61
C GLY A 105 11.03 -3.93 8.76
N ALA A 106 10.94 -3.88 7.44
CA ALA A 106 12.02 -4.26 6.53
C ALA A 106 13.08 -3.16 6.48
N VAL A 107 14.15 -3.29 7.27
CA VAL A 107 15.20 -2.24 7.39
C VAL A 107 16.55 -2.68 6.83
N GLY A 108 16.76 -3.97 6.58
CA GLY A 108 17.99 -4.49 6.01
C GLY A 108 18.04 -6.02 5.99
N PRO A 109 19.09 -6.64 5.41
CA PRO A 109 19.20 -8.10 5.28
C PRO A 109 19.11 -8.87 6.62
N GLU A 110 19.54 -8.26 7.72
CA GLU A 110 19.46 -8.86 9.06
C GLU A 110 18.08 -8.70 9.72
N GLN A 111 17.22 -7.83 9.16
CA GLN A 111 15.86 -7.53 9.63
C GLN A 111 14.96 -7.42 8.40
N PRO A 112 14.62 -8.58 7.77
CA PRO A 112 13.98 -8.63 6.46
C PRO A 112 12.54 -8.10 6.47
N GLY A 113 11.91 -8.04 7.64
CA GLY A 113 10.54 -7.57 7.83
C GLY A 113 9.85 -8.38 8.92
N ILE A 114 8.64 -7.95 9.27
CA ILE A 114 7.74 -8.71 10.15
C ILE A 114 6.98 -9.75 9.31
N SER A 115 6.80 -10.96 9.83
CA SER A 115 5.93 -11.98 9.23
C SER A 115 4.61 -12.07 10.00
N PHE A 116 3.52 -12.26 9.26
CA PHE A 116 2.18 -12.44 9.80
C PHE A 116 1.65 -13.86 9.53
N PRO A 117 0.82 -14.41 10.43
CA PRO A 117 0.37 -15.80 10.34
C PRO A 117 -0.52 -16.09 9.13
N ASP A 118 -1.23 -15.09 8.62
CA ASP A 118 -2.12 -15.21 7.47
C ASP A 118 -2.29 -13.86 6.74
N GLU A 119 -2.84 -13.93 5.52
CA GLU A 119 -3.07 -12.79 4.65
C GLU A 119 -3.88 -11.69 5.35
N ARG A 120 -4.95 -12.06 6.09
CA ARG A 120 -5.83 -11.10 6.76
C ARG A 120 -5.12 -10.35 7.88
N THR A 121 -4.34 -11.05 8.68
CA THR A 121 -3.55 -10.43 9.75
C THR A 121 -2.52 -9.46 9.18
N GLY A 122 -1.87 -9.84 8.07
CA GLY A 122 -0.94 -8.98 7.35
C GLY A 122 -1.59 -7.71 6.78
N ILE A 123 -2.74 -7.86 6.12
CA ILE A 123 -3.52 -6.74 5.59
C ILE A 123 -4.00 -5.83 6.71
N ARG A 124 -4.53 -6.40 7.81
CA ARG A 124 -4.93 -5.61 8.98
C ARG A 124 -3.77 -4.81 9.55
N ALA A 125 -2.58 -5.40 9.67
CA ALA A 125 -1.41 -4.67 10.16
C ALA A 125 -1.03 -3.51 9.22
N HIS A 126 -1.12 -3.70 7.91
CA HIS A 126 -0.94 -2.64 6.93
C HIS A 126 -1.96 -1.50 7.13
N VAL A 127 -3.25 -1.82 7.18
CA VAL A 127 -4.34 -0.87 7.38
C VAL A 127 -4.18 -0.08 8.69
N GLN A 128 -3.83 -0.77 9.78
CA GLN A 128 -3.52 -0.13 11.06
C GLN A 128 -2.33 0.81 10.95
N HIS A 129 -1.27 0.45 10.22
CA HIS A 129 -0.11 1.31 10.03
C HIS A 129 -0.49 2.58 9.26
N LEU A 130 -1.25 2.45 8.18
CA LEU A 130 -1.80 3.58 7.43
C LEU A 130 -2.63 4.51 8.33
N LYS A 131 -3.54 3.94 9.13
CA LYS A 131 -4.35 4.71 10.10
C LYS A 131 -3.49 5.42 11.14
N ALA A 132 -2.39 4.82 11.59
CA ALA A 132 -1.46 5.48 12.51
C ALA A 132 -0.83 6.73 11.88
N TYR A 133 -0.47 6.65 10.60
CA TYR A 133 0.10 7.76 9.84
C TYR A 133 -0.93 8.86 9.56
N ALA A 134 -2.17 8.51 9.22
CA ALA A 134 -3.17 9.45 8.74
C ALA A 134 -4.14 9.99 9.79
N SER A 135 -4.33 9.28 10.91
CA SER A 135 -5.34 9.61 11.92
C SER A 135 -4.86 9.43 13.36
N THR A 136 -5.48 10.20 14.26
CA THR A 136 -5.34 10.06 15.71
C THR A 136 -6.48 9.24 16.34
N GLU A 137 -7.51 8.89 15.56
CA GLU A 137 -8.65 8.08 16.03
C GLU A 137 -8.22 6.70 16.53
N PRO A 138 -8.88 6.12 17.54
CA PRO A 138 -8.54 4.79 18.01
C PRO A 138 -8.75 3.73 16.91
N LEU A 139 -8.04 2.60 17.04
CA LEU A 139 -8.32 1.41 16.25
C LEU A 139 -9.70 0.85 16.63
N VAL A 140 -10.37 0.26 15.66
CA VAL A 140 -11.64 -0.45 15.85
C VAL A 140 -11.38 -1.92 16.14
N GLU A 141 -10.47 -2.54 15.37
CA GLU A 141 -10.07 -3.93 15.52
C GLU A 141 -8.91 -4.10 16.51
N GLU A 142 -8.63 -5.36 16.87
CA GLU A 142 -7.47 -5.70 17.70
C GLU A 142 -6.16 -5.27 17.05
N LEU A 143 -5.29 -4.61 17.82
CA LEU A 143 -3.98 -4.18 17.36
C LEU A 143 -3.08 -5.39 17.02
N VAL A 144 -2.74 -5.54 15.75
CA VAL A 144 -1.81 -6.57 15.24
C VAL A 144 -0.53 -5.98 14.66
N ASP A 145 -0.51 -4.69 14.29
CA ASP A 145 0.72 -3.99 13.88
C ASP A 145 1.65 -3.77 15.09
N PRO A 146 2.80 -4.49 15.20
CA PRO A 146 3.70 -4.36 16.33
C PRO A 146 4.45 -3.01 16.34
N ARG A 147 4.43 -2.26 15.24
CA ARG A 147 5.08 -0.96 15.06
C ARG A 147 4.11 0.21 15.13
N PHE A 148 2.81 -0.01 15.33
CA PHE A 148 1.80 1.04 15.41
C PHE A 148 2.17 2.17 16.37
N ARG A 149 2.72 1.80 17.54
CA ARG A 149 3.13 2.74 18.59
C ARG A 149 4.40 3.54 18.24
N LEU A 150 5.16 3.13 17.22
CA LEU A 150 6.36 3.82 16.77
C LEU A 150 6.02 5.01 15.86
N VAL A 151 4.80 5.07 15.34
CA VAL A 151 4.32 6.23 14.57
C VAL A 151 4.01 7.37 15.54
N GLN A 152 4.97 8.28 15.71
CA GLN A 152 4.85 9.41 16.62
C GLN A 152 5.33 10.72 15.96
N PRO A 153 4.51 11.80 15.98
CA PRO A 153 3.09 11.79 16.35
C PRO A 153 2.27 10.97 15.34
N ARG A 154 1.14 10.41 15.80
CA ARG A 154 0.11 9.85 14.91
C ARG A 154 -0.59 10.97 14.13
N GLY A 155 -1.09 10.67 12.94
CA GLY A 155 -1.75 11.66 12.07
C GLY A 155 -0.79 12.62 11.34
N LYS A 156 0.50 12.26 11.24
CA LYS A 156 1.54 13.09 10.59
C LYS A 156 1.48 13.09 9.05
N ALA A 157 0.69 12.22 8.44
CA ALA A 157 0.53 12.10 6.99
C ALA A 157 -0.95 11.81 6.63
N PRO A 158 -1.83 12.83 6.57
CA PRO A 158 -3.27 12.64 6.29
C PRO A 158 -3.60 12.20 4.85
N ASP A 159 -2.67 12.38 3.92
CA ASP A 159 -2.79 12.03 2.51
C ASP A 159 -1.54 11.28 2.00
N ILE A 160 -1.65 10.72 0.80
CA ILE A 160 -0.57 9.94 0.18
C ILE A 160 0.72 10.73 -0.04
N PHE A 161 0.67 12.06 -0.16
CA PHE A 161 1.86 12.89 -0.32
C PHE A 161 2.62 13.03 1.00
N GLY A 162 1.91 13.05 2.13
CA GLY A 162 2.51 13.04 3.46
C GLY A 162 3.32 11.78 3.78
N LEU A 163 3.11 10.67 3.05
CA LEU A 163 3.88 9.43 3.21
C LEU A 163 5.33 9.58 2.69
N ALA A 164 5.58 10.49 1.76
CA ALA A 164 6.93 10.76 1.27
C ALA A 164 7.82 11.36 2.38
N GLY A 165 8.99 10.77 2.59
CA GLY A 165 9.92 11.16 3.66
C GLY A 165 9.48 10.77 5.08
N THR A 166 8.32 10.14 5.27
CA THR A 166 7.83 9.72 6.59
C THR A 166 7.54 8.22 6.68
N TRP A 167 6.89 7.65 5.67
CA TRP A 167 6.67 6.22 5.50
C TRP A 167 7.85 5.63 4.73
N ALA A 168 8.09 6.15 3.53
CA ALA A 168 9.21 5.81 2.68
C ALA A 168 10.22 6.96 2.62
N ALA A 169 11.51 6.65 2.55
CA ALA A 169 12.54 7.67 2.36
C ALA A 169 12.49 8.35 0.97
N ASP A 170 11.84 7.71 0.00
CA ASP A 170 11.69 8.20 -1.37
C ASP A 170 10.87 9.50 -1.40
N PRO A 171 11.44 10.64 -1.86
CA PRO A 171 10.71 11.89 -1.97
C PRO A 171 9.61 11.87 -3.05
N LEU A 172 9.65 10.92 -3.99
CA LEU A 172 8.65 10.77 -5.06
C LEU A 172 7.53 9.78 -4.69
N TYR A 173 7.57 9.19 -3.48
CA TYR A 173 6.64 8.14 -3.07
C TYR A 173 5.17 8.55 -3.24
N GLY A 174 4.80 9.74 -2.76
CA GLY A 174 3.43 10.25 -2.89
C GLY A 174 3.00 10.48 -4.34
N GLN A 175 3.94 10.87 -5.22
CA GLN A 175 3.65 11.03 -6.65
C GLN A 175 3.41 9.67 -7.31
N LYS A 176 4.21 8.65 -6.99
CA LYS A 176 4.00 7.27 -7.46
C LYS A 176 2.63 6.74 -7.10
N MET A 177 2.25 6.91 -5.84
CA MET A 177 0.91 6.59 -5.34
C MET A 177 -0.17 7.34 -6.14
N ALA A 178 -0.01 8.64 -6.37
CA ALA A 178 -0.98 9.44 -7.11
C ALA A 178 -1.14 8.98 -8.56
N ASP A 179 -0.04 8.61 -9.23
CA ASP A 179 -0.06 8.13 -10.60
C ASP A 179 -0.74 6.75 -10.72
N MET A 180 -0.48 5.84 -9.78
CA MET A 180 -1.15 4.54 -9.71
C MET A 180 -2.65 4.66 -9.36
N MET A 181 -3.02 5.60 -8.47
CA MET A 181 -4.42 5.90 -8.18
C MET A 181 -5.15 6.46 -9.42
N ALA A 182 -4.46 7.28 -10.22
CA ALA A 182 -4.99 7.75 -11.50
C ALA A 182 -5.18 6.59 -12.48
N ASP A 183 -4.21 5.67 -12.60
CA ASP A 183 -4.32 4.48 -13.44
C ASP A 183 -5.45 3.53 -13.01
N LEU A 184 -5.68 3.34 -11.71
CA LEU A 184 -6.84 2.61 -11.20
C LEU A 184 -8.16 3.24 -11.66
N SER A 185 -8.21 4.57 -11.74
CA SER A 185 -9.42 5.32 -12.14
C SER A 185 -9.58 5.48 -13.66
N MET A 186 -8.70 4.87 -14.47
CA MET A 186 -8.81 4.90 -15.93
C MET A 186 -9.71 3.75 -16.41
N GLU A 187 -10.78 4.11 -17.13
CA GLU A 187 -11.66 3.18 -17.87
C GLU A 187 -10.99 2.61 -19.14
#